data_AF-A0A934YYV7-F1
#
_entry.id   AF-A0A934YYV7-F1
#
_cell.length_a   1.000
_cell.length_b   1.000
_cell.length_c   1.000
_cell.angle_alpha   90.00
_cell.angle_beta   90.00
_cell.angle_gamma   90.00
#
_symmetry.space_group_name_H-M   'P 1'
#
loop_
_entity.id
_entity.type
_entity.pdbx_description
1 polymer ?
#
loop_
_entity_poly.entity_id
_entity_poly.type
_entity_poly.pdbx_seq_one_letter_code
_entity_poly.pdbx_strand_id
1 'polypeptide(L)' 'MDPSSFTIDPFHRFEGPSDPADMSIVYAISSDQLGMKGLIVGAYGPEAEAHIQKMVRPLKAHHNVGSTQPV' A
#
# COMPACT_ATOMS: atom_id res chain seq x y z
N MET A 1 -17.75 -0.74 -8.38
CA MET A 1 -16.31 -0.45 -8.57
C MET A 1 -15.57 -1.77 -8.49
N ASP A 2 -14.80 -2.13 -9.50
CA ASP A 2 -13.99 -3.36 -9.51
C ASP A 2 -12.58 -3.05 -8.96
N PRO A 3 -12.13 -3.69 -7.86
CA PRO A 3 -10.77 -3.50 -7.33
C PRO A 3 -9.69 -3.81 -8.36
N SER A 4 -9.96 -4.73 -9.30
CA SER A 4 -9.00 -5.14 -10.34
C SER A 4 -8.67 -4.04 -11.35
N SER A 5 -9.47 -2.96 -11.40
CA SER A 5 -9.20 -1.75 -12.18
C SER A 5 -8.15 -0.82 -11.55
N PHE A 6 -7.64 -1.16 -10.36
CA PHE A 6 -6.60 -0.41 -9.67
C PHE A 6 -5.23 -1.09 -9.76
N THR A 7 -4.21 -0.25 -9.78
CA THR A 7 -2.80 -0.62 -9.78
C THR A 7 -2.13 -0.03 -8.54
N ILE A 8 -1.23 -0.79 -7.92
CA ILE A 8 -0.34 -0.29 -6.87
C ILE A 8 0.80 0.46 -7.54
N ASP A 9 0.97 1.73 -7.19
CA ASP A 9 2.09 2.56 -7.62
C ASP A 9 3.26 2.39 -6.60
N PRO A 10 3.80 3.41 -5.89
CA PRO A 10 4.72 3.14 -4.79
C PRO A 10 3.98 2.76 -3.51
N PHE A 11 4.69 2.05 -2.63
CA PHE A 11 4.28 1.86 -1.24
C PHE A 11 5.42 2.27 -0.32
N HIS A 12 5.08 2.67 0.90
CA HIS A 12 6.04 3.06 1.91
C HIS A 12 5.73 2.40 3.26
N ARG A 13 6.77 1.96 3.97
CA ARG A 13 6.67 1.37 5.30
C ARG A 13 7.28 2.34 6.30
N PHE A 14 6.46 2.77 7.24
CA PHE A 14 6.85 3.59 8.37
C PHE A 14 7.15 2.68 9.54
N GLU A 15 8.39 2.70 10.00
CA GLU A 15 8.79 2.01 11.23
C GLU A 15 8.92 3.07 12.32
N GLY A 16 8.13 2.96 13.39
CA GLY A 16 8.29 3.82 14.56
C GLY A 16 9.61 3.52 15.27
N PRO A 17 10.39 4.52 15.72
CA PRO A 17 11.71 4.31 16.32
C PRO A 17 11.71 3.62 17.70
N SER A 18 10.56 3.21 18.25
CA SER A 18 10.50 2.73 19.64
C SER A 18 9.48 1.62 19.94
N ASP A 19 8.45 1.39 19.11
CA ASP A 19 7.50 0.30 19.31
C ASP A 19 7.23 -0.44 17.98
N PRO A 20 7.44 -1.76 17.87
CA PRO A 20 7.01 -2.55 16.72
C PRO A 20 5.48 -2.51 16.48
N ALA A 21 4.68 -2.00 17.44
CA ALA A 21 3.28 -1.68 17.24
C ALA A 21 3.03 -0.47 16.32
N ASP A 22 4.03 0.40 16.09
CA ASP A 22 3.92 1.57 15.21
C ASP A 22 4.27 1.26 13.74
N MET A 23 4.29 -0.02 13.35
CA MET A 23 4.59 -0.47 11.99
C MET A 23 3.41 -0.24 11.04
N SER A 24 3.44 0.86 10.29
CA SER A 24 2.41 1.21 9.29
C SER A 24 2.92 1.10 7.85
N ILE A 25 2.06 0.64 6.94
CA ILE A 25 2.32 0.59 5.50
C ILE A 25 1.27 1.39 4.75
N VAL A 26 1.73 2.18 3.78
CA VAL A 26 0.88 2.99 2.90
C VAL A 26 1.13 2.58 1.46
N TYR A 27 0.07 2.17 0.75
CA TYR A 27 0.09 1.88 -0.68
C TYR A 27 -0.57 3.02 -1.44
N ALA A 28 0.15 3.63 -2.38
CA ALA A 28 -0.49 4.45 -3.40
C ALA A 28 -1.14 3.56 -4.44
N ILE A 29 -2.39 3.87 -4.77
CA ILE A 29 -3.13 3.18 -5.82
C ILE A 29 -3.67 4.18 -6.83
N SER A 30 -3.75 3.77 -8.08
CA SER A 30 -4.36 4.55 -9.15
C SER A 30 -5.18 3.67 -10.06
N SER A 31 -6.14 4.29 -10.76
CA SER A 31 -6.92 3.66 -11.82
C SER A 31 -6.99 4.60 -13.01
N ASP A 32 -6.27 4.26 -14.08
CA ASP A 32 -6.30 5.02 -15.34
C ASP A 32 -7.69 4.96 -15.99
N GLN A 33 -8.40 3.84 -15.82
CA GLN A 33 -9.75 3.64 -16.34
C GLN A 33 -10.76 4.60 -15.69
N LEU A 34 -10.59 4.86 -14.40
CA LEU A 34 -11.49 5.71 -13.63
C LEU A 34 -10.96 7.14 -13.46
N GLY A 35 -9.71 7.41 -13.87
CA GLY A 35 -9.02 8.67 -13.62
C GLY A 35 -8.84 8.98 -12.12
N MET A 36 -8.81 7.95 -11.27
CA MET A 36 -8.80 8.10 -9.81
C MET A 36 -7.46 7.71 -9.20
N LYS A 37 -7.12 8.35 -8.07
CA LYS A 37 -5.98 8.01 -7.22
C LYS A 37 -6.44 7.85 -5.79
N GLY A 38 -5.76 7.00 -5.03
CA GLY A 38 -6.11 6.69 -3.65
C GLY A 38 -4.91 6.22 -2.84
N LEU A 39 -5.14 6.08 -1.53
CA LEU A 39 -4.19 5.54 -0.58
C LEU A 39 -4.86 4.41 0.20
N ILE A 40 -4.13 3.31 0.40
CA ILE A 40 -4.50 2.25 1.34
C ILE A 40 -3.50 2.32 2.49
N VAL A 41 -3.98 2.48 3.71
CA VAL A 41 -3.16 2.51 4.93
C VAL A 41 -3.50 1.29 5.76
N GLY A 42 -2.50 0.64 6.34
CA GLY A 42 -2.69 -0.48 7.26
C GLY A 42 -1.46 -0.75 8.10
N ALA A 43 -1.59 -1.63 9.08
CA ALA A 43 -0.45 -2.15 9.82
C ALA A 43 0.31 -3.23 9.00
N TYR A 44 1.61 -3.38 9.25
CA TYR A 44 2.41 -4.50 8.74
C TYR A 44 3.17 -5.21 9.87
N GLY A 45 3.78 -6.36 9.57
CA GLY A 45 4.49 -7.14 10.59
C GLY A 45 3.54 -7.99 11.44
N PRO A 46 3.79 -8.15 12.76
CA PRO A 46 2.96 -8.96 13.66
C PRO A 46 1.50 -8.52 13.70
N GLU A 47 1.26 -7.21 13.63
CA GLU A 47 -0.08 -6.60 13.66
C GLU A 47 -0.71 -6.49 12.26
N ALA A 48 -0.19 -7.21 11.26
CA ALA A 48 -0.68 -7.09 9.89
C ALA A 48 -2.18 -7.46 9.76
N GLU A 49 -2.96 -6.52 9.22
CA GLU A 49 -4.39 -6.67 9.06
C GLU A 49 -4.75 -7.55 7.86
N ALA A 50 -5.45 -8.67 8.12
CA ALA A 50 -5.85 -9.61 7.08
C ALA A 50 -6.77 -8.98 6.01
N HIS A 51 -7.56 -7.95 6.35
CA HIS A 51 -8.42 -7.28 5.37
C HIS A 51 -7.61 -6.43 4.39
N ILE A 52 -6.55 -5.75 4.84
CA ILE A 52 -5.67 -4.97 3.96
C ILE A 52 -5.01 -5.92 2.96
N GLN A 53 -4.47 -7.04 3.43
CA GLN A 53 -3.88 -8.04 2.52
C GLN A 53 -4.86 -8.54 1.47
N LYS A 54 -6.12 -8.79 1.83
CA LYS A 54 -7.17 -9.18 0.87
C LYS A 54 -7.46 -8.10 -0.16
N MET A 55 -7.33 -6.82 0.20
CA MET A 55 -7.55 -5.70 -0.71
C MET A 55 -6.39 -5.47 -1.68
N VAL A 56 -5.14 -5.53 -1.21
CA VAL A 56 -3.97 -5.31 -2.09
C VAL A 56 -3.58 -6.52 -2.93
N ARG A 57 -3.85 -7.75 -2.48
CA ARG A 57 -3.48 -8.99 -3.20
C ARG A 57 -3.99 -9.09 -4.64
N PRO A 58 -5.23 -8.69 -5.00
CA PRO A 58 -5.70 -8.72 -6.39
C PRO A 58 -5.18 -7.57 -7.25
N LEU A 59 -4.57 -6.53 -6.67
CA LEU A 59 -4.10 -5.36 -7.41
C LEU A 59 -2.80 -5.69 -8.15
N LYS A 60 -2.68 -5.20 -9.39
CA LYS A 60 -1.44 -5.32 -10.16
C LYS A 60 -0.44 -4.27 -9.65
N ALA A 61 0.83 -4.65 -9.50
CA ALA A 61 1.88 -3.67 -9.20
C ALA A 61 2.36 -3.01 -10.50
N HIS A 62 2.39 -1.67 -10.53
CA HIS A 62 3.11 -0.94 -11.56
C HIS A 62 4.61 -1.21 -11.37
N HIS A 63 5.26 -1.67 -12.43
CA HIS A 63 6.71 -1.90 -12.43
C HIS A 63 7.41 -0.54 -12.56
N ASN A 64 7.35 0.29 -11.53
CA ASN A 64 8.12 1.51 -11.46
C ASN A 64 9.02 1.45 -10.22
N VAL A 65 10.31 1.29 -10.48
CA VAL A 65 11.36 1.18 -9.48
C VAL A 65 11.44 2.52 -8.75
N GLY A 66 10.85 2.57 -7.55
CA GLY A 66 10.79 3.79 -6.73
C GLY A 66 10.93 3.46 -5.26
N SER A 67 12.02 2.78 -4.88
CA SER A 67 12.46 2.64 -3.49
C SER A 67 12.96 4.00 -2.99
N THR A 68 12.06 4.90 -2.62
CA THR A 68 12.40 6.07 -1.81
C THR A 68 11.91 5.80 -0.40
N GLN A 69 12.86 5.39 0.46
CA GLN A 69 12.71 5.56 1.90
C GLN A 69 12.92 7.07 2.16
N PRO A 70 11.95 7.81 2.74
CA PRO A 70 12.21 9.09 3.33
C PRO A 70 13.21 8.90 4.47
N VAL A 71 14.16 9.84 4.54
CA VAL A 71 15.17 9.96 5.59
C VAL A 71 14.57 10.27 6.95
#